data_AF-A0A7X7MBV3-F1
#
_entry.id   AF-A0A7X7MBV3-F1
#
_cell.length_a   1.000
_cell.length_b   1.000
_cell.length_c   1.000
_cell.angle_alpha   90.00
_cell.angle_beta   90.00
_cell.angle_gamma   90.00
#
_symmetry.space_group_name_H-M   'P 1'
#
loop_
_entity.id
_entity.type
_entity.pdbx_description
1 polymer ?
#
loop_
_entity_poly.entity_id
_entity_poly.type
_entity_poly.pdbx_seq_one_letter_code
_entity_poly.pdbx_strand_id
1 'polypeptide(L)'
;MNAPLKLHGSVEPSGRNAELDFLERCLAKCQSGDLREHMQLARKFRPLIRMLAEKRAGGPENVKEINRLASLGREGLYEAVLEYNPKVGIAHFRLFALDFIERAMDSKPKGFWQRLFRLRFSR
;
A
#
# COMPACT_ATOMS: atom_id res chain seq x y z
N MET A 1 24.81 27.28 -35.03
CA MET A 1 23.40 26.82 -35.07
C MET A 1 22.99 26.49 -33.64
N ASN A 2 22.31 27.42 -32.95
CA ASN A 2 21.83 27.21 -31.59
C ASN A 2 20.45 26.55 -31.65
N ALA A 3 20.38 25.25 -31.36
CA ALA A 3 19.10 24.60 -31.07
C ALA A 3 18.74 24.88 -29.60
N PRO A 4 17.57 25.48 -29.29
CA PRO A 4 17.15 25.62 -27.91
C PRO A 4 16.72 24.25 -27.39
N LEU A 5 17.48 23.73 -26.42
CA LEU A 5 17.09 22.58 -25.61
C LEU A 5 15.78 22.92 -24.89
N LYS A 6 14.66 22.35 -25.38
CA LYS A 6 13.38 22.37 -24.64
C LYS A 6 13.53 21.45 -23.44
N LEU A 7 13.94 22.02 -22.31
CA LEU A 7 13.75 21.44 -20.99
C LEU A 7 12.23 21.36 -20.74
N HIS A 8 11.60 20.24 -21.08
CA HIS A 8 10.23 19.94 -20.64
C HIS A 8 10.27 19.53 -19.16
N GLY A 9 10.59 20.50 -18.31
CA GLY A 9 10.46 20.44 -16.86
C GLY A 9 9.10 20.99 -16.44
N SER A 10 8.02 20.53 -17.07
CA SER A 10 6.68 20.78 -16.55
C SER A 10 6.38 19.70 -15.52
N VAL A 11 6.70 19.98 -14.25
CA VAL A 11 6.00 19.35 -13.13
C VAL A 11 4.55 19.76 -13.29
N GLU A 12 3.75 18.95 -13.98
CA GLU A 12 2.33 19.21 -14.11
C GLU A 12 1.68 19.08 -12.73
N PRO A 13 1.02 20.13 -12.21
CA PRO A 13 0.19 20.01 -11.00
C PRO A 13 -0.98 19.03 -11.19
N SER A 14 -1.28 18.62 -12.43
CA SER A 14 -2.25 17.58 -12.79
C SER A 14 -1.92 16.23 -12.14
N GLY A 15 -0.63 15.86 -12.08
CA GLY A 15 -0.21 14.50 -11.74
C GLY A 15 -0.45 14.15 -10.27
N ARG A 16 -0.14 15.07 -9.36
CA ARG A 16 -0.32 14.87 -7.91
C ARG A 16 -1.80 14.82 -7.55
N ASN A 17 -2.60 15.77 -8.03
CA ASN A 17 -4.02 15.80 -7.73
C ASN A 17 -4.75 14.61 -8.36
N ALA A 18 -4.44 14.26 -9.62
CA ALA A 18 -4.98 13.06 -10.25
C ALA A 18 -4.60 11.77 -9.50
N GLU A 19 -3.39 11.71 -8.92
CA GLU A 19 -2.98 10.57 -8.09
C GLU A 19 -3.77 10.50 -6.78
N LEU A 20 -4.04 11.64 -6.14
CA LEU A 20 -4.86 11.70 -4.93
C LEU A 20 -6.33 11.33 -5.23
N ASP A 21 -6.91 11.85 -6.30
CA ASP A 21 -8.27 11.52 -6.74
C ASP A 21 -8.41 10.04 -7.15
N PHE A 22 -7.36 9.49 -7.77
CA PHE A 22 -7.29 8.06 -8.05
C PHE A 22 -7.27 7.26 -6.74
N LEU A 23 -6.41 7.65 -5.79
CA LEU A 23 -6.25 6.96 -4.52
C LEU A 23 -7.55 6.99 -3.72
N GLU A 24 -8.22 8.13 -3.66
CA GLU A 24 -9.50 8.29 -2.97
C GLU A 24 -10.57 7.34 -3.53
N ARG A 25 -10.74 7.34 -4.86
CA ARG A 25 -11.69 6.42 -5.54
C ARG A 25 -11.31 4.96 -5.34
N CYS A 26 -10.03 4.64 -5.41
CA CYS A 26 -9.52 3.29 -5.21
C CYS A 26 -9.82 2.81 -3.78
N LEU A 27 -9.56 3.65 -2.76
CA LEU A 27 -9.85 3.33 -1.36
C LEU A 27 -11.33 3.14 -1.09
N ALA A 28 -12.19 4.01 -1.60
CA ALA A 28 -13.64 3.87 -1.43
C ALA A 28 -14.14 2.52 -1.97
N LYS A 29 -13.70 2.12 -3.17
CA LYS A 29 -14.04 0.82 -3.76
C LYS A 29 -13.41 -0.37 -3.03
N CYS A 30 -12.18 -0.19 -2.55
CA CYS A 30 -11.52 -1.18 -1.71
C CYS A 30 -12.35 -1.43 -0.44
N GLN A 31 -12.83 -0.38 0.23
CA GLN A 31 -13.68 -0.50 1.43
C GLN A 31 -15.01 -1.19 1.14
N SER A 32 -15.57 -1.03 -0.08
CA SER A 32 -16.75 -1.77 -0.52
C SER A 32 -16.48 -3.23 -0.91
N GLY A 33 -15.23 -3.71 -0.83
CA GLY A 33 -14.85 -5.10 -1.09
C GLY A 33 -14.49 -5.42 -2.55
N ASP A 34 -14.18 -4.43 -3.38
CA ASP A 34 -13.71 -4.66 -4.75
C ASP A 34 -12.27 -5.21 -4.75
N LEU A 35 -12.15 -6.52 -5.00
CA LEU A 35 -10.87 -7.24 -5.04
C LEU A 35 -9.92 -6.72 -6.12
N ARG A 36 -10.46 -6.19 -7.24
CA ARG A 36 -9.63 -5.65 -8.32
C ARG A 36 -8.90 -4.39 -7.86
N GLU A 37 -9.57 -3.55 -7.10
CA GLU A 37 -9.00 -2.31 -6.57
C GLU A 37 -8.00 -2.62 -5.45
N HIS A 38 -8.24 -3.63 -4.61
CA HIS A 38 -7.23 -4.13 -3.66
C HIS A 38 -5.94 -4.57 -4.35
N MET A 39 -6.04 -5.23 -5.50
CA MET A 39 -4.86 -5.60 -6.29
C MET A 39 -4.15 -4.38 -6.89
N GLN A 40 -4.89 -3.39 -7.37
CA GLN A 40 -4.31 -2.15 -7.89
C GLN A 40 -3.58 -1.36 -6.80
N LEU A 41 -4.19 -1.24 -5.62
CA LEU A 41 -3.59 -0.59 -4.46
C LEU A 41 -2.31 -1.32 -4.02
N ALA A 42 -2.35 -2.65 -3.90
CA ALA A 42 -1.17 -3.44 -3.55
C ALA A 42 -0.03 -3.28 -4.57
N ARG A 43 -0.33 -3.13 -5.87
CA ARG A 43 0.70 -2.85 -6.90
C ARG A 43 1.37 -1.50 -6.68
N LYS A 44 0.63 -0.46 -6.28
CA LYS A 44 1.18 0.87 -5.97
C LYS A 44 2.10 0.84 -4.74
N PHE A 45 1.75 0.06 -3.72
CA PHE A 45 2.54 -0.06 -2.50
C PHE A 45 3.64 -1.12 -2.58
N ARG A 46 3.70 -1.91 -3.66
CA ARG A 46 4.70 -2.97 -3.85
C ARG A 46 6.14 -2.50 -3.68
N PRO A 47 6.60 -1.35 -4.23
CA PRO A 47 7.98 -0.90 -4.06
C PRO A 47 8.33 -0.63 -2.59
N LEU A 48 7.43 0.03 -1.85
CA LEU A 48 7.59 0.30 -0.43
C LEU A 48 7.65 -0.99 0.38
N ILE A 49 6.66 -1.88 0.19
CA ILE A 49 6.57 -3.18 0.88
C ILE A 49 7.84 -4.02 0.60
N ARG A 50 8.32 -4.04 -0.65
CA ARG A 50 9.52 -4.78 -1.03
C ARG A 50 10.76 -4.22 -0.33
N MET A 51 10.95 -2.90 -0.35
CA MET A 51 12.08 -2.24 0.32
C MET A 51 12.09 -2.52 1.83
N LEU A 52 10.92 -2.41 2.48
CA LEU A 52 10.77 -2.69 3.92
C LEU A 52 11.07 -4.14 4.26
N ALA A 53 10.65 -5.07 3.40
CA ALA A 53 10.91 -6.49 3.56
C ALA A 53 12.40 -6.84 3.36
N GLU A 54 13.05 -6.28 2.35
CA GLU A 54 14.49 -6.47 2.09
C GLU A 54 15.34 -5.95 3.26
N LYS A 55 14.99 -4.77 3.80
CA LYS A 55 15.66 -4.20 4.97
C LYS A 55 15.58 -5.10 6.19
N ARG A 56 14.41 -5.70 6.45
CA ARG A 56 14.18 -6.62 7.59
C ARG A 56 14.82 -7.99 7.38
N ALA A 57 14.90 -8.45 6.13
CA ALA A 57 15.49 -9.74 5.77
C ALA A 57 17.03 -9.73 5.73
N GLY A 58 17.66 -8.55 5.88
CA GLY A 58 19.11 -8.39 5.87
C GLY A 58 19.73 -8.35 4.47
N GLY A 59 18.95 -8.07 3.43
CA GLY A 59 19.39 -8.01 2.04
C GLY A 59 18.51 -8.82 1.07
N PRO A 60 18.73 -8.71 -0.24
CA PRO A 60 17.87 -9.31 -1.27
C PRO A 60 18.00 -10.83 -1.38
N GLU A 61 19.04 -11.42 -0.79
CA GLU A 61 19.39 -12.85 -0.90
C GLU A 61 18.39 -13.76 -0.19
N ASN A 62 17.76 -13.30 0.90
CA ASN A 62 16.81 -14.08 1.68
C ASN A 62 15.39 -13.99 1.09
N VAL A 63 15.23 -14.54 -0.12
CA VAL A 63 13.99 -14.45 -0.91
C VAL A 63 12.79 -15.03 -0.17
N LYS A 64 12.99 -16.11 0.61
CA LYS A 64 11.91 -16.76 1.37
C LYS A 64 11.33 -15.81 2.43
N GLU A 65 12.19 -15.16 3.22
CA GLU A 65 11.74 -14.23 4.24
C GLU A 65 11.15 -12.96 3.63
N ILE A 66 11.75 -12.45 2.54
CA ILE A 66 11.20 -11.29 1.83
C ILE A 66 9.79 -11.57 1.32
N ASN A 67 9.53 -12.75 0.75
CA ASN A 67 8.20 -13.10 0.24
C ASN A 67 7.17 -13.24 1.38
N ARG A 68 7.60 -13.77 2.52
CA ARG A 68 6.77 -13.82 3.74
C ARG A 68 6.44 -12.41 4.24
N LEU A 69 7.44 -11.57 4.45
CA LEU A 69 7.28 -10.19 4.90
C LEU A 69 6.45 -9.35 3.92
N ALA A 70 6.65 -9.52 2.62
CA ALA A 70 5.86 -8.84 1.60
C ALA A 70 4.38 -9.29 1.60
N SER A 71 4.09 -10.51 2.04
CA SER A 71 2.71 -10.97 2.21
C SER A 71 2.07 -10.35 3.46
N LEU A 72 2.80 -10.32 4.58
CA LEU A 72 2.37 -9.63 5.80
C LEU A 72 2.19 -8.11 5.58
N GLY A 73 3.06 -7.48 4.81
CA GLY A 73 2.92 -6.07 4.46
C GLY A 73 1.67 -5.77 3.64
N ARG A 74 1.29 -6.68 2.72
CA ARG A 74 0.03 -6.55 1.96
C ARG A 74 -1.18 -6.72 2.86
N GLU A 75 -1.12 -7.65 3.81
CA GLU A 75 -2.14 -7.79 4.85
C GLU A 75 -2.28 -6.49 5.65
N GLY A 76 -1.19 -5.93 6.19
CA GLY A 76 -1.23 -4.64 6.89
C GLY A 76 -1.80 -3.49 6.04
N LEU A 77 -1.47 -3.44 4.75
CA LEU A 77 -2.05 -2.46 3.82
C LEU A 77 -3.58 -2.61 3.71
N TYR A 78 -4.10 -3.83 3.64
CA TYR A 78 -5.54 -4.06 3.59
C TYR A 78 -6.22 -3.72 4.92
N GLU A 79 -5.54 -3.90 6.05
CA GLU A 79 -6.04 -3.44 7.35
C GLU A 79 -6.15 -1.92 7.36
N ALA A 80 -5.11 -1.22 6.90
CA ALA A 80 -5.12 0.23 6.79
C ALA A 80 -6.27 0.74 5.92
N VAL A 81 -6.61 0.05 4.83
CA VAL A 81 -7.77 0.42 4.01
C VAL A 81 -9.06 0.38 4.82
N LEU A 82 -9.26 -0.65 5.64
CA LEU A 82 -10.49 -0.84 6.42
C LEU A 82 -10.61 0.19 7.55
N GLU A 83 -9.47 0.53 8.18
CA GLU A 83 -9.40 1.47 9.31
C GLU A 83 -9.34 2.94 8.87
N TYR A 84 -9.03 3.23 7.61
CA TYR A 84 -8.85 4.59 7.13
C TYR A 84 -10.18 5.37 7.07
N ASN A 85 -10.21 6.53 7.73
CA ASN A 85 -11.31 7.47 7.67
C ASN A 85 -11.03 8.59 6.64
N PRO A 86 -11.84 8.74 5.57
CA PRO A 86 -11.66 9.77 4.55
C PRO A 86 -11.59 11.21 5.08
N LYS A 87 -12.20 11.50 6.25
CA LYS A 87 -12.18 12.84 6.88
C LYS A 87 -10.78 13.34 7.25
N VAL A 88 -9.79 12.44 7.35
CA VAL A 88 -8.39 12.76 7.67
C VAL A 88 -7.63 13.32 6.45
N GLY A 89 -8.18 13.14 5.25
CA GLY A 89 -7.61 13.65 4.00
C GLY A 89 -6.66 12.65 3.34
N ILE A 90 -6.91 12.40 2.06
CA ILE A 90 -6.25 11.35 1.25
C ILE A 90 -4.73 11.49 1.15
N ALA A 91 -4.21 12.71 1.29
CA ALA A 91 -2.78 12.98 1.32
C ALA A 91 -2.04 12.25 2.46
N HIS A 92 -2.73 11.99 3.58
CA HIS A 92 -2.14 11.33 4.75
C HIS A 92 -2.24 9.81 4.69
N PHE A 93 -3.00 9.24 3.75
CA PHE A 93 -3.22 7.79 3.69
C PHE A 93 -1.91 6.99 3.60
N ARG A 94 -0.91 7.48 2.85
CA ARG A 94 0.38 6.77 2.71
C ARG A 94 1.12 6.64 4.04
N LEU A 95 1.11 7.71 4.85
CA LEU A 95 1.74 7.70 6.17
C LEU A 95 0.93 6.82 7.12
N PHE A 96 -0.40 6.96 7.10
CA PHE A 96 -1.29 6.11 7.88
C PHE A 96 -1.09 4.62 7.57
N ALA A 97 -1.03 4.24 6.30
CA ALA A 97 -0.84 2.86 5.87
C ALA A 97 0.55 2.31 6.23
N LEU A 98 1.57 3.17 6.30
CA LEU A 98 2.92 2.75 6.67
C LEU A 98 2.94 2.08 8.05
N ASP A 99 2.32 2.70 9.06
CA ASP A 99 2.28 2.15 10.42
C ASP A 99 1.66 0.75 10.48
N PHE A 100 0.58 0.51 9.74
CA PHE A 100 -0.05 -0.79 9.65
C PHE A 100 0.81 -1.81 8.90
N ILE A 101 1.45 -1.40 7.80
CA ILE A 101 2.36 -2.26 7.02
C ILE A 101 3.52 -2.70 7.90
N GLU A 102 4.18 -1.77 8.59
CA GLU A 102 5.32 -2.06 9.45
C GLU A 102 4.92 -2.95 10.62
N ARG A 103 3.83 -2.60 11.32
CA ARG A 103 3.28 -3.41 12.41
C ARG A 103 2.96 -4.84 11.97
N ALA A 104 2.41 -5.03 10.79
CA ALA A 104 2.10 -6.36 10.26
C ALA A 104 3.38 -7.17 9.98
N MET A 105 4.42 -6.54 9.42
CA MET A 105 5.71 -7.18 9.19
C MET A 105 6.47 -7.53 10.48
N ASP A 106 6.37 -6.66 11.49
CA ASP A 106 7.07 -6.81 12.78
C ASP A 106 6.33 -7.74 13.74
N SER A 107 5.02 -7.91 13.54
CA SER A 107 4.23 -8.86 14.32
C SER A 107 4.67 -10.30 14.01
N LYS A 108 5.08 -11.04 15.05
CA LYS A 108 5.13 -12.52 14.98
C LYS A 108 3.77 -13.00 14.48
N PRO A 109 3.69 -14.02 13.60
CA PRO A 109 2.47 -14.41 12.92
C PRO A 109 1.42 -14.80 13.96
N LYS A 110 0.60 -13.82 14.33
CA LYS A 110 -0.61 -14.02 15.10
C LYS A 110 -1.70 -13.99 14.07
N GLY A 111 -2.48 -15.07 13.99
CA GLY A 111 -3.58 -15.29 13.06
C GLY A 111 -4.74 -14.30 13.23
N PHE A 112 -4.46 -13.01 13.22
CA PHE A 112 -5.43 -11.94 13.34
C PHE A 112 -6.33 -11.89 12.09
N TRP A 113 -5.74 -12.05 10.90
CA TRP A 113 -6.48 -12.25 9.66
C TRP A 113 -7.24 -13.58 9.62
N GLN A 114 -6.76 -14.67 10.24
CA GLN A 114 -7.56 -15.89 10.45
C GLN A 114 -8.81 -15.64 11.30
N ARG A 115 -8.72 -14.75 12.30
CA ARG A 115 -9.83 -14.44 13.22
C ARG A 115 -10.86 -13.51 12.58
N LEU A 116 -10.42 -12.50 11.83
CA LEU A 116 -11.28 -11.56 11.10
C LEU A 116 -11.96 -12.19 9.87
N PHE A 117 -11.24 -12.99 9.07
CA PHE A 117 -11.86 -13.72 7.95
C PHE A 117 -12.80 -14.84 8.43
N ARG A 118 -12.56 -15.47 9.60
CA ARG A 118 -13.57 -16.38 10.22
C ARG A 118 -14.84 -15.66 10.62
N LEU A 119 -14.73 -14.48 11.25
CA LEU A 119 -15.91 -13.76 11.77
C LEU A 119 -16.75 -13.12 10.66
N ARG A 120 -16.15 -12.74 9.53
CA ARG A 120 -16.87 -12.06 8.43
C ARG A 120 -17.41 -13.02 7.36
N PHE A 121 -16.93 -14.28 7.27
CA PHE A 121 -17.34 -15.26 6.25
C PHE A 121 -17.84 -16.61 6.79
N SER A 122 -17.98 -16.79 8.12
CA SER A 122 -18.71 -17.95 8.63
C SER A 122 -20.22 -17.71 8.45
N ARG A 123 -20.83 -18.50 7.56
CA ARG A 123 -22.28 -18.75 7.58
C ARG A 123 -22.66 -19.47 8.86
#